data_AF-A0A662UBR0-F1
#
_entry.id   AF-A0A662UBR0-F1
#
_cell.length_a   1.000
_cell.length_b   1.000
_cell.length_c   1.000
_cell.angle_alpha   90.00
_cell.angle_beta   90.00
_cell.angle_gamma   90.00
#
_symmetry.space_group_name_H-M   'P 1'
#
loop_
_entity.id
_entity.type
_entity.pdbx_description
1 polymer ?
#
loop_
_entity_poly.entity_id
_entity_poly.type
_entity_poly.pdbx_seq_one_letter_code
_entity_poly.pdbx_strand_id
1 'polypeptide(L)'
;MKIAFKLAEDFEEVDPLVLKLAVLLHDVGRVEEETLHKHHAVLSAEIARKLLVQYGFSQEIIEKVVDTILAHSFTLKYTPKTIEGKILSDADKLDALGAIGIMRVFMESAYRGRTLEEAINHFYEKLFKLKDLMWTEKAKKMAEERHKFMVYFLDRLEKEIEAEK
;
A
#
# COMPACT_ATOMS: atom_id res chain seq x y z
N MET A 1 -4.62 5.38 -6.40
CA MET A 1 -5.39 4.17 -6.01
C MET A 1 -6.79 4.10 -6.62
N LYS A 2 -6.92 3.84 -7.94
CA LYS A 2 -8.24 3.49 -8.53
C LYS A 2 -8.70 2.08 -8.16
N ILE A 3 -7.75 1.22 -7.82
CA ILE A 3 -7.96 -0.19 -7.50
C ILE A 3 -8.81 -0.39 -6.24
N ALA A 4 -8.73 0.51 -5.26
CA ALA A 4 -9.56 0.47 -4.06
C ALA A 4 -11.07 0.51 -4.41
N PHE A 5 -11.48 1.38 -5.33
CA PHE A 5 -12.87 1.47 -5.76
C PHE A 5 -13.31 0.23 -6.54
N LYS A 6 -12.43 -0.36 -7.35
CA LYS A 6 -12.70 -1.63 -8.03
C LYS A 6 -12.87 -2.80 -7.04
N LEU A 7 -12.12 -2.81 -5.95
CA LEU A 7 -12.28 -3.83 -4.90
C LEU A 7 -13.59 -3.62 -4.13
N ALA A 8 -13.99 -2.36 -3.91
CA ALA A 8 -15.23 -2.01 -3.21
C ALA A 8 -16.50 -2.42 -3.95
N GLU A 9 -16.48 -2.59 -5.27
CA GLU A 9 -17.63 -3.04 -6.08
C GLU A 9 -18.22 -4.38 -5.63
N ASP A 10 -17.45 -5.21 -4.92
CA ASP A 10 -17.88 -6.54 -4.45
C ASP A 10 -18.58 -6.49 -3.07
N PHE A 11 -18.69 -5.31 -2.43
CA PHE A 11 -19.16 -5.15 -1.05
C PHE A 11 -20.22 -4.04 -0.96
N GLU A 12 -21.44 -4.38 -0.57
CA GLU A 12 -22.55 -3.43 -0.42
C GLU A 12 -22.45 -2.62 0.89
N GLU A 13 -21.75 -3.16 1.89
CA GLU A 13 -21.60 -2.57 3.23
C GLU A 13 -20.54 -1.47 3.31
N VAL A 14 -19.80 -1.21 2.23
CA VAL A 14 -18.75 -0.18 2.18
C VAL A 14 -19.36 1.21 2.25
N ASP A 15 -18.90 2.02 3.20
CA ASP A 15 -19.16 3.46 3.21
C ASP A 15 -18.27 4.15 2.17
N PRO A 16 -18.84 4.65 1.04
CA PRO A 16 -18.02 5.22 -0.02
C PRO A 16 -17.33 6.53 0.38
N LEU A 17 -17.88 7.26 1.36
CA LEU A 17 -17.28 8.50 1.85
C LEU A 17 -16.04 8.19 2.68
N VAL A 18 -16.15 7.24 3.62
CA VAL A 18 -15.01 6.79 4.44
C VAL A 18 -13.87 6.29 3.55
N LEU A 19 -14.18 5.41 2.58
CA LEU A 19 -13.16 4.87 1.69
C LEU A 19 -12.49 5.97 0.85
N LYS A 20 -13.26 6.90 0.27
CA LYS A 20 -12.71 8.01 -0.52
C LYS A 20 -11.76 8.89 0.29
N LEU A 21 -12.18 9.29 1.49
CA LEU A 21 -11.38 10.14 2.38
C LEU A 21 -10.09 9.42 2.81
N ALA A 22 -10.20 8.15 3.18
CA ALA A 22 -9.04 7.35 3.57
C ALA A 22 -8.05 7.17 2.40
N VAL A 23 -8.54 6.85 1.19
CA VAL A 23 -7.70 6.75 -0.03
C VAL A 23 -6.99 8.07 -0.31
N LEU A 24 -7.67 9.22 -0.15
CA LEU A 24 -7.08 10.54 -0.38
C LEU A 24 -5.99 10.88 0.64
N LEU A 25 -6.15 10.47 1.90
CA LEU A 25 -5.35 10.95 3.02
C LEU A 25 -4.32 9.94 3.56
N HIS A 26 -4.37 8.67 3.16
CA HIS A 26 -3.58 7.60 3.82
C HIS A 26 -2.06 7.83 3.85
N ASP A 27 -1.50 8.53 2.87
CA ASP A 27 -0.06 8.75 2.72
C ASP A 27 0.37 10.21 2.94
N VAL A 28 -0.53 11.10 3.40
CA VAL A 28 -0.24 12.54 3.58
C VAL A 28 0.90 12.80 4.57
N GLY A 29 1.11 11.91 5.53
CA GLY A 29 2.17 11.97 6.53
C GLY A 29 3.54 11.49 6.06
N ARG A 30 3.70 10.99 4.82
CA ARG A 30 5.01 10.53 4.30
C ARG A 30 6.05 11.66 4.24
N VAL A 31 5.61 12.89 4.00
CA VAL A 31 6.51 14.06 3.85
C VAL A 31 7.27 14.35 5.13
N GLU A 32 6.66 14.08 6.29
CA GLU A 32 7.20 14.42 7.61
C GLU A 32 7.78 13.19 8.35
N GLU A 33 7.72 12.00 7.75
CA GLU A 33 8.14 10.74 8.39
C GLU A 33 9.62 10.75 8.81
N GLU A 34 10.51 11.21 7.91
CA GLU A 34 11.95 11.30 8.19
C GLU A 34 12.25 12.38 9.23
N THR A 35 11.57 13.53 9.17
CA THR A 35 11.79 14.67 10.07
C THR A 35 11.28 14.42 11.49
N LEU A 36 10.13 13.75 11.63
CA LEU A 36 9.46 13.56 12.92
C LEU A 36 9.76 12.20 13.57
N HIS A 37 10.52 11.33 12.89
CA HIS A 37 10.84 9.96 13.35
C HIS A 37 9.60 9.18 13.78
N LYS A 38 8.48 9.42 13.10
CA LYS A 38 7.18 8.84 13.41
C LYS A 38 6.61 8.19 12.17
N HIS A 39 6.04 7.01 12.36
CA HIS A 39 5.51 6.19 11.27
C HIS A 39 4.44 6.95 10.45
N HIS A 40 4.60 7.00 9.12
CA HIS A 40 3.74 7.79 8.23
C HIS A 40 2.24 7.53 8.41
N ALA A 41 1.79 6.28 8.58
CA ALA A 41 0.38 5.98 8.81
C ALA A 41 -0.19 6.65 10.09
N VAL A 42 0.61 6.78 11.16
CA VAL A 42 0.18 7.47 12.38
C VAL A 42 0.10 8.98 12.14
N LEU A 43 1.11 9.56 11.49
CA LEU A 43 1.10 10.97 11.09
C LEU A 43 -0.08 11.27 10.16
N SER A 44 -0.34 10.40 9.18
CA SER A 44 -1.43 10.53 8.21
C SER A 44 -2.78 10.49 8.90
N ALA A 45 -2.96 9.60 9.88
CA ALA A 45 -4.16 9.56 10.71
C ALA A 45 -4.36 10.85 11.52
N GLU A 46 -3.29 11.41 12.09
CA GLU A 46 -3.36 12.67 12.85
C GLU A 46 -3.69 13.88 11.96
N ILE A 47 -3.04 13.97 10.80
CA ILE A 47 -3.30 15.01 9.81
C ILE A 47 -4.74 14.88 9.28
N ALA A 48 -5.16 13.66 8.91
CA ALA A 48 -6.52 13.39 8.46
C ALA A 48 -7.55 13.82 9.50
N ARG A 49 -7.36 13.46 10.77
CA ARG A 49 -8.24 13.88 11.87
C ARG A 49 -8.36 15.40 11.96
N LYS A 50 -7.24 16.12 11.97
CA LYS A 50 -7.23 17.59 12.04
C LYS A 50 -8.00 18.22 10.87
N LEU A 51 -7.72 17.76 9.64
CA LEU A 51 -8.40 18.26 8.44
C LEU A 51 -9.90 17.99 8.49
N LEU A 52 -10.31 16.76 8.79
CA LEU A 52 -11.72 16.39 8.80
C LEU A 52 -12.53 17.12 9.87
N VAL A 53 -11.93 17.38 11.05
CA VAL A 53 -12.54 18.26 12.07
C VAL A 53 -12.72 19.67 11.52
N GLN A 54 -11.69 20.23 10.87
CA GLN A 54 -11.73 21.57 10.30
C GLN A 54 -12.82 21.73 9.22
N TYR A 55 -13.06 20.68 8.42
CA TYR A 55 -14.11 20.66 7.40
C TYR A 55 -15.49 20.26 7.92
N GLY A 56 -15.64 20.03 9.24
CA GLY A 56 -16.95 19.80 9.87
C GLY A 56 -17.53 18.39 9.70
N PHE A 57 -16.70 17.37 9.45
CA PHE A 57 -17.17 15.98 9.43
C PHE A 57 -17.57 15.49 10.83
N SER A 58 -18.51 14.54 10.89
CA SER A 58 -18.93 13.95 12.17
C SER A 58 -17.82 13.11 12.80
N GLN A 59 -17.82 13.03 14.13
CA GLN A 59 -16.84 12.22 14.88
C GLN A 59 -16.83 10.76 14.41
N GLU A 60 -18.00 10.20 14.09
CA GLU A 60 -18.14 8.83 13.59
C GLU A 60 -17.35 8.59 12.29
N ILE A 61 -17.51 9.49 11.30
CA ILE A 61 -16.79 9.39 10.03
C ILE A 61 -15.27 9.56 10.25
N ILE A 62 -14.89 10.50 11.11
CA ILE A 62 -13.49 10.76 11.43
C ILE A 62 -12.82 9.51 12.02
N GLU A 63 -13.44 8.85 13.00
CA GLU A 63 -12.89 7.62 13.59
C GLU A 63 -12.78 6.48 12.57
N LYS A 64 -13.80 6.30 11.72
CA LYS A 64 -13.76 5.28 10.66
C LYS A 64 -12.63 5.53 9.66
N VAL A 65 -12.42 6.78 9.24
CA VAL A 65 -11.33 7.15 8.32
C VAL A 65 -9.97 6.95 8.99
N VAL A 66 -9.82 7.37 10.25
CA VAL A 66 -8.57 7.20 11.01
C VAL A 66 -8.22 5.73 11.19
N ASP A 67 -9.17 4.87 11.59
CA ASP A 67 -8.95 3.42 11.71
C ASP A 67 -8.54 2.80 10.37
N THR A 68 -9.24 3.18 9.29
CA THR A 68 -8.95 2.76 7.93
C THR A 68 -7.52 3.14 7.52
N ILE A 69 -7.09 4.38 7.77
CA ILE A 69 -5.72 4.84 7.51
C ILE A 69 -4.71 4.09 8.39
N LEU A 70 -4.95 3.84 9.66
CA LEU A 70 -3.98 3.12 10.49
C LEU A 70 -3.75 1.67 9.98
N ALA A 71 -4.77 1.07 9.37
CA ALA A 71 -4.75 -0.31 8.92
C ALA A 71 -4.03 -0.59 7.59
N HIS A 72 -3.63 0.44 6.84
CA HIS A 72 -2.96 0.21 5.55
C HIS A 72 -1.48 -0.17 5.69
N SER A 73 -0.82 0.28 6.76
CA SER A 73 0.62 0.09 6.94
C SER A 73 1.02 -1.38 7.15
N PHE A 74 1.94 -1.85 6.31
CA PHE A 74 2.61 -3.15 6.44
C PHE A 74 3.43 -3.27 7.74
N THR A 75 4.11 -2.20 8.16
CA THR A 75 5.06 -2.20 9.28
C THR A 75 4.40 -2.11 10.64
N LEU A 76 3.22 -1.49 10.74
CA LEU A 76 2.48 -1.38 12.01
C LEU A 76 1.81 -2.69 12.44
N LYS A 77 1.70 -3.69 11.54
CA LYS A 77 0.98 -4.95 11.77
C LYS A 77 -0.44 -4.75 12.34
N TYR A 78 -1.04 -3.60 12.05
CA TYR A 78 -2.39 -3.29 12.49
C TYR A 78 -3.39 -4.13 11.67
N THR A 79 -4.30 -4.81 12.37
CA THR A 79 -5.33 -5.63 11.70
C THR A 79 -6.52 -4.74 11.37
N PRO A 80 -6.90 -4.59 10.07
CA PRO A 80 -8.07 -3.80 9.71
C PRO A 80 -9.35 -4.38 10.30
N LYS A 81 -10.14 -3.54 10.96
CA LYS A 81 -11.41 -3.94 11.59
C LYS A 81 -12.59 -3.79 10.63
N THR A 82 -12.50 -2.83 9.72
CA THR A 82 -13.56 -2.49 8.76
C THR A 82 -13.27 -3.04 7.37
N ILE A 83 -14.29 -3.11 6.53
CA ILE A 83 -14.13 -3.52 5.13
C ILE A 83 -13.34 -2.47 4.34
N GLU A 84 -13.52 -1.18 4.64
CA GLU A 84 -12.77 -0.07 4.03
C GLU A 84 -11.29 -0.18 4.37
N GLY A 85 -10.96 -0.53 5.61
CA GLY A 85 -9.59 -0.79 6.06
C GLY A 85 -8.96 -1.94 5.28
N LYS A 86 -9.67 -3.06 5.12
CA LYS A 86 -9.22 -4.20 4.32
C LYS A 86 -8.99 -3.80 2.86
N ILE A 87 -9.94 -3.08 2.26
CA ILE A 87 -9.86 -2.64 0.86
C ILE A 87 -8.69 -1.66 0.65
N LEU A 88 -8.52 -0.67 1.52
CA LEU A 88 -7.40 0.29 1.45
C LEU A 88 -6.06 -0.46 1.60
N SER A 89 -5.97 -1.36 2.58
CA SER A 89 -4.78 -2.17 2.85
C SER A 89 -4.41 -3.07 1.67
N ASP A 90 -5.40 -3.71 1.03
CA ASP A 90 -5.21 -4.53 -0.17
C ASP A 90 -4.78 -3.68 -1.37
N ALA A 91 -5.46 -2.56 -1.58
CA ALA A 91 -5.21 -1.66 -2.70
C ALA A 91 -3.79 -1.08 -2.69
N ASP A 92 -3.31 -0.64 -1.52
CA ASP A 92 -1.94 -0.14 -1.34
C ASP A 92 -0.90 -1.23 -1.65
N LYS A 93 -1.09 -2.45 -1.14
CA LYS A 93 -0.19 -3.58 -1.41
C LYS A 93 -0.21 -3.98 -2.87
N LEU A 94 -1.38 -3.98 -3.51
CA LEU A 94 -1.48 -4.26 -4.93
C LEU A 94 -0.72 -3.23 -5.77
N ASP A 95 -0.76 -1.94 -5.41
CA ASP A 95 0.00 -0.87 -6.08
C ASP A 95 1.53 -1.00 -5.89
N ALA A 96 1.98 -1.85 -4.95
CA ALA A 96 3.38 -2.25 -4.79
C ALA A 96 3.75 -3.53 -5.57
N LEU A 97 2.79 -4.20 -6.22
CA LEU A 97 3.00 -5.44 -6.97
C LEU A 97 2.85 -5.25 -8.49
N GLY A 98 3.31 -6.25 -9.25
CA GLY A 98 3.21 -6.31 -10.70
C GLY A 98 4.15 -5.31 -11.38
N ALA A 99 3.84 -4.96 -12.64
CA ALA A 99 4.66 -4.07 -13.44
C ALA A 99 4.91 -2.69 -12.79
N ILE A 100 3.87 -2.10 -12.18
CA ILE A 100 4.00 -0.82 -11.45
C ILE A 100 4.92 -1.00 -10.23
N GLY A 101 4.77 -2.10 -9.49
CA GLY A 101 5.63 -2.43 -8.35
C GLY A 101 7.11 -2.53 -8.74
N ILE A 102 7.41 -3.25 -9.82
CA ILE A 102 8.77 -3.38 -10.37
C ILE A 102 9.36 -2.01 -10.66
N MET A 103 8.64 -1.18 -11.41
CA MET A 103 9.07 0.17 -11.77
C MET A 103 9.34 1.01 -10.52
N ARG A 104 8.43 0.99 -9.54
CA ARG A 104 8.57 1.75 -8.29
C ARG A 104 9.81 1.34 -7.50
N VAL A 105 10.10 0.04 -7.38
CA VAL A 105 11.28 -0.43 -6.66
C VAL A 105 12.56 0.08 -7.30
N PHE A 106 12.74 -0.08 -8.60
CA PHE A 106 13.97 0.36 -9.25
C PHE A 106 14.11 1.89 -9.27
N MET A 107 13.02 2.63 -9.50
CA MET A 107 13.05 4.10 -9.43
C MET A 107 13.40 4.60 -8.02
N GLU A 108 12.80 4.02 -6.98
CA GLU A 108 13.09 4.38 -5.59
C GLU A 108 14.52 4.01 -5.21
N SER A 109 14.98 2.82 -5.61
CA SER A 109 16.36 2.38 -5.37
C SER A 109 17.36 3.32 -6.04
N ALA A 110 17.14 3.70 -7.30
CA ALA A 110 17.99 4.65 -8.00
C ALA A 110 17.97 6.04 -7.32
N TYR A 111 16.80 6.55 -6.93
CA TYR A 111 16.67 7.83 -6.22
C TYR A 111 17.41 7.83 -4.88
N ARG A 112 17.38 6.70 -4.14
CA ARG A 112 18.06 6.53 -2.85
C ARG A 112 19.53 6.11 -2.99
N GLY A 113 20.07 5.95 -4.21
CA GLY A 113 21.45 5.51 -4.44
C GLY A 113 21.72 4.05 -4.05
N ARG A 114 20.69 3.20 -4.01
CA ARG A 114 20.83 1.76 -3.74
C ARG A 114 21.39 1.04 -4.97
N THR A 115 22.14 -0.02 -4.71
CA THR A 115 22.65 -0.91 -5.76
C THR A 115 21.53 -1.75 -6.36
N LEU A 116 21.81 -2.36 -7.52
CA LEU A 116 20.88 -3.30 -8.16
C LEU A 116 20.60 -4.52 -7.27
N GLU A 117 21.61 -5.03 -6.58
CA GLU A 117 21.48 -6.16 -5.65
C GLU A 117 20.56 -5.82 -4.48
N GLU A 118 20.71 -4.63 -3.87
CA GLU A 118 19.81 -4.16 -2.81
C GLU A 118 18.37 -4.00 -3.32
N ALA A 119 18.18 -3.54 -4.56
CA ALA A 119 16.86 -3.44 -5.18
C ALA A 119 16.23 -4.83 -5.39
N ILE A 120 17.00 -5.81 -5.89
CA ILE A 120 16.56 -7.20 -6.07
C ILE A 120 16.20 -7.83 -4.71
N ASN A 121 17.06 -7.69 -3.71
CA ASN A 121 16.82 -8.20 -2.36
C ASN A 121 15.51 -7.66 -1.76
N HIS A 122 15.15 -6.41 -2.05
CA HIS A 122 13.89 -5.82 -1.60
C HIS A 122 12.64 -6.60 -2.06
N PHE A 123 12.69 -7.22 -3.25
CA PHE A 123 11.60 -8.06 -3.73
C PHE A 123 11.39 -9.28 -2.83
N TYR A 124 12.46 -9.99 -2.49
CA TYR A 124 12.43 -11.18 -1.63
C TYR A 124 12.10 -10.86 -0.17
N GLU A 125 12.66 -9.77 0.36
CA GLU A 125 12.46 -9.38 1.74
C GLU A 125 11.03 -8.92 2.03
N LYS A 126 10.40 -8.23 1.06
CA LYS A 126 9.12 -7.56 1.26
C LYS A 126 8.08 -7.91 0.21
N LEU A 127 8.31 -7.56 -1.06
CA LEU A 127 7.22 -7.55 -2.05
C LEU A 127 6.61 -8.94 -2.29
N PHE A 128 7.42 -9.99 -2.33
CA PHE A 128 6.94 -11.36 -2.52
C PHE A 128 6.06 -11.86 -1.39
N LYS A 129 6.18 -11.30 -0.18
CA LYS A 129 5.35 -11.64 0.97
C LYS A 129 3.99 -10.92 0.95
N LEU A 130 3.83 -9.86 0.15
CA LEU A 130 2.61 -9.03 0.17
C LEU A 130 1.38 -9.79 -0.34
N LYS A 131 1.55 -10.74 -1.27
CA LYS A 131 0.43 -11.50 -1.83
C LYS A 131 -0.32 -12.33 -0.78
N ASP A 132 0.40 -12.79 0.25
CA ASP A 132 -0.14 -13.64 1.32
C ASP A 132 -0.78 -12.80 2.45
N LEU A 133 -0.72 -11.47 2.34
CA LEU A 133 -1.26 -10.51 3.32
C LEU A 133 -2.51 -9.79 2.80
N MET A 134 -3.11 -10.27 1.71
CA MET A 134 -4.33 -9.74 1.14
C MET A 134 -5.55 -10.23 1.94
N TRP A 135 -6.49 -9.33 2.19
CA TRP A 135 -7.70 -9.58 2.97
C TRP A 135 -8.86 -10.10 2.11
N THR A 136 -9.10 -9.47 0.96
CA THR A 136 -10.22 -9.78 0.07
C THR A 136 -9.85 -10.85 -0.96
N GLU A 137 -10.81 -11.70 -1.33
CA GLU A 137 -10.58 -12.76 -2.33
C GLU A 137 -10.22 -12.22 -3.71
N LYS A 138 -10.81 -11.09 -4.11
CA LYS A 138 -10.48 -10.39 -5.36
C LYS A 138 -9.04 -9.86 -5.32
N ALA A 139 -8.61 -9.27 -4.21
CA ALA A 139 -7.23 -8.82 -4.06
C ALA A 139 -6.23 -9.97 -4.07
N LYS A 140 -6.53 -11.10 -3.40
CA LYS A 140 -5.68 -12.31 -3.44
C LYS A 140 -5.44 -12.80 -4.86
N LYS A 141 -6.50 -12.89 -5.68
CA LYS A 141 -6.39 -13.31 -7.09
C LYS A 141 -5.52 -12.33 -7.89
N MET A 142 -5.75 -11.03 -7.74
CA MET A 142 -4.98 -10.00 -8.43
C MET A 142 -3.51 -9.99 -7.98
N ALA A 143 -3.26 -10.21 -6.69
CA ALA A 143 -1.92 -10.23 -6.11
C ALA A 143 -1.11 -11.41 -6.62
N GLU A 144 -1.72 -12.59 -6.73
CA GLU A 144 -1.08 -13.79 -7.25
C GLU A 144 -0.67 -13.62 -8.72
N GLU A 145 -1.55 -13.05 -9.56
CA GLU A 145 -1.23 -12.73 -10.96
C GLU A 145 -0.04 -11.74 -11.05
N ARG A 146 -0.11 -10.65 -10.30
CA ARG A 146 0.95 -9.64 -10.25
C ARG A 146 2.26 -10.19 -9.72
N HIS A 147 2.21 -11.05 -8.71
CA HIS A 147 3.38 -11.70 -8.13
C HIS A 147 4.07 -12.62 -9.15
N LYS A 148 3.32 -13.46 -9.86
CA LYS A 148 3.86 -14.33 -10.92
C LYS A 148 4.62 -13.54 -11.97
N PHE A 149 4.08 -12.40 -12.39
CA PHE A 149 4.76 -11.51 -13.33
C PHE A 149 6.09 -10.98 -12.79
N MET A 150 6.13 -10.60 -11.50
CA MET A 150 7.37 -10.12 -10.88
C MET A 150 8.44 -11.19 -10.74
N VAL A 151 8.05 -12.41 -10.37
CA VAL A 151 8.97 -13.56 -10.31
C VAL A 151 9.54 -13.84 -11.69
N TYR A 152 8.69 -13.86 -12.73
CA TYR A 152 9.14 -14.04 -14.11
C TYR A 152 10.12 -12.94 -14.55
N PHE A 153 9.84 -11.68 -14.22
CA PHE A 153 10.71 -10.56 -14.54
C PHE A 153 12.08 -10.69 -13.86
N LEU A 154 12.13 -11.02 -12.56
CA LEU A 154 13.40 -11.15 -11.85
C LEU A 154 14.22 -12.36 -12.33
N ASP A 155 13.59 -13.52 -12.54
CA ASP A 155 14.28 -14.69 -13.11
C ASP A 155 14.92 -14.36 -14.47
N ARG A 156 14.23 -13.55 -15.28
CA ARG A 156 14.77 -13.09 -16.55
C ARG A 156 15.93 -12.12 -16.38
N LEU A 157 15.76 -11.13 -15.50
CA LEU A 157 16.77 -10.11 -15.20
C LEU A 157 18.06 -10.74 -14.65
N GLU A 158 17.96 -11.65 -13.71
CA GLU A 158 19.10 -12.34 -13.09
C GLU A 158 19.89 -13.14 -14.14
N LYS A 159 19.21 -13.87 -15.04
CA LYS A 159 19.86 -14.59 -16.15
C LYS A 159 20.58 -13.67 -17.13
N GLU A 160 20.01 -12.51 -17.43
CA GLU A 160 20.64 -11.52 -18.32
C GLU A 160 21.90 -10.92 -17.67
N ILE A 161 21.86 -10.61 -16.37
CA ILE A 161 23.02 -10.13 -15.61
C ILE A 161 24.13 -11.18 -15.55
N GLU A 162 23.79 -12.46 -15.36
CA GLU A 162 24.77 -13.55 -15.33
C GLU A 162 25.40 -13.82 -16.70
N ALA A 163 24.63 -13.70 -17.79
CA ALA A 163 25.13 -13.89 -19.15
C ALA A 163 26.05 -12.76 -19.62
N GLU A 164 25.97 -11.59 -19.01
CA GLU A 164 26.81 -10.42 -19.31
C GLU A 164 28.09 -10.34 -18.44
N LYS A 165 28.29 -11.28 -17.50
CA LYS A 165 29.51 -11.42 -16.69
C LYS A 165 30.54 -12.35 -17.31
#